data_AF-A0A927NSD2-F1
#
_entry.id   AF-A0A927NSD2-F1
#
_cell.length_a   1.000
_cell.length_b   1.000
_cell.length_c   1.000
_cell.angle_alpha   90.00
_cell.angle_beta   90.00
_cell.angle_gamma   90.00
#
_symmetry.space_group_name_H-M   'P 1'
#
loop_
_entity.id
_entity.type
_entity.pdbx_description
1 polymer ?
#
loop_
_entity_poly.entity_id
_entity_poly.type
_entity_poly.pdbx_seq_one_letter_code
_entity_poly.pdbx_strand_id
1 'polypeptide(L)'
;MKCYKCGMPATTFVTTTINGNTTQQYLCDECYRQQQHEFYFHSRQPQPKVKEVVCPQCNTKQSEFLKTGFLGCPNCYKAFEGAIDKLLPKIQGSTVHVPRKHMGVVEEESRTEKLKRLNLQLYKAKMAMDYEQADKIFKQIKELDPK
;
A
#
# COMPACT_ATOMS: atom_id res chain seq x y z
N MET A 1 27.03 20.64 28.42
CA MET A 1 25.63 20.24 28.13
C MET A 1 25.13 19.32 29.24
N LYS A 2 23.84 19.35 29.58
CA LYS A 2 23.27 18.57 30.69
C LYS A 2 22.64 17.28 30.19
N CYS A 3 22.71 16.22 31.00
CA CYS A 3 22.05 14.94 30.79
C CYS A 3 20.53 15.17 30.79
N TYR A 4 19.85 14.69 29.75
CA TYR A 4 18.40 14.82 29.60
C TYR A 4 17.63 14.17 30.76
N LYS A 5 18.16 13.07 31.34
CA LYS A 5 17.47 12.29 32.36
C LYS A 5 17.65 12.80 33.79
N CYS A 6 18.87 13.22 34.17
CA CYS A 6 19.20 13.59 35.55
C CYS A 6 19.74 15.01 35.72
N GLY A 7 19.97 15.76 34.65
CA GLY A 7 20.44 17.16 34.70
C GLY A 7 21.94 17.35 35.01
N MET A 8 22.67 16.29 35.39
CA MET A 8 24.13 16.28 35.58
C MET A 8 24.89 16.51 34.26
N PRO A 9 26.20 16.84 34.24
CA PRO A 9 26.93 16.98 32.97
C PRO A 9 26.82 15.70 32.12
N ALA A 10 26.45 15.87 30.85
CA ALA A 10 26.39 14.77 29.90
C ALA A 10 27.79 14.41 29.38
N THR A 11 28.03 13.12 29.18
CA THR A 11 29.29 12.56 28.69
C THR A 11 29.12 11.84 27.35
N THR A 12 27.90 11.42 27.01
CA THR A 12 27.60 10.64 25.81
C THR A 12 26.49 11.30 24.99
N PHE A 13 26.65 11.33 23.68
CA PHE A 13 25.58 11.66 22.74
C PHE A 13 24.97 10.38 22.17
N VAL A 14 23.65 10.27 22.25
CA VAL A 14 22.94 9.01 21.99
C VAL A 14 21.85 9.25 20.94
N THR A 15 21.94 8.49 19.85
CA THR A 15 20.92 8.43 18.80
C THR A 15 20.18 7.10 18.92
N THR A 16 18.87 7.15 19.15
CA THR A 16 18.02 5.96 19.25
C THR A 16 17.00 5.96 18.11
N THR A 17 16.93 4.87 17.36
CA THR A 17 15.93 4.68 16.30
C THR A 17 14.97 3.57 16.71
N ILE A 18 13.70 3.91 16.94
CA ILE A 18 12.64 2.94 17.32
C ILE A 18 11.55 3.01 16.25
N ASN A 19 11.27 1.88 15.59
CA ASN A 19 10.24 1.76 14.53
C ASN A 19 10.35 2.83 13.42
N GLY A 20 11.58 3.23 13.07
CA GLY A 20 11.86 4.25 12.05
C GLY A 20 11.89 5.70 12.55
N ASN A 21 11.49 5.97 13.79
CA ASN A 21 11.60 7.29 14.40
C ASN A 21 12.95 7.43 15.12
N THR A 22 13.73 8.45 14.75
CA THR A 22 15.06 8.69 15.30
C THR A 22 15.04 9.87 16.27
N THR A 23 15.43 9.62 17.52
CA THR A 23 15.55 10.63 18.58
C THR A 23 17.00 10.77 19.02
N GLN A 24 17.43 12.01 19.24
CA GLN A 24 18.80 12.35 19.64
C GLN A 24 18.79 13.02 21.01
N GLN A 25 19.64 12.55 21.94
CA GLN A 25 19.71 13.06 23.30
C GLN A 25 21.12 12.96 23.90
N TYR A 26 21.44 13.87 24.83
CA TYR A 26 22.68 13.85 25.59
C TYR A 26 22.44 13.20 26.96
N LEU A 27 23.25 12.21 27.32
CA LEU A 27 23.14 11.46 28.57
C LEU A 27 24.48 11.36 29.30
N CYS A 28 24.46 11.18 30.62
CA CYS A 28 25.66 10.76 31.36
C CYS A 28 25.85 9.25 31.23
N ASP A 29 27.07 8.77 31.50
CA ASP A 29 27.45 7.35 31.37
C ASP A 29 26.53 6.40 32.14
N GLU A 30 26.09 6.81 33.33
CA GLU A 30 25.20 6.01 34.18
C GLU A 30 23.78 5.92 33.61
N CYS A 31 23.21 7.05 33.18
CA CYS A 31 21.90 7.08 32.55
C CYS A 31 21.88 6.34 31.21
N TYR A 32 22.99 6.39 30.46
CA TYR A 32 23.15 5.64 29.22
C TYR A 32 23.13 4.13 29.46
N ARG A 33 23.86 3.64 30.47
CA ARG A 33 23.86 2.20 30.84
C ARG A 33 22.48 1.71 31.28
N GLN A 34 21.73 2.52 32.03
CA GLN A 34 20.37 2.16 32.44
C GLN A 34 19.42 2.04 31.25
N GLN A 35 19.49 2.97 30.28
CA GLN A 35 18.65 2.93 29.09
C GLN A 35 19.00 1.74 28.18
N GLN A 36 20.28 1.37 28.09
CA GLN A 36 20.69 0.15 27.39
C GLN A 36 20.08 -1.12 28.00
N HIS A 37 19.93 -1.16 29.33
CA HIS A 37 19.32 -2.30 30.01
C HIS A 37 17.81 -2.44 29.72
N GLU A 38 17.09 -1.33 29.59
CA GLU A 38 15.69 -1.34 29.10
C GLU A 38 15.61 -1.86 27.65
N PHE A 39 16.58 -1.52 26.80
CA PHE A 39 16.63 -1.99 25.41
C PHE A 39 16.94 -3.50 25.33
N TYR A 40 17.86 -3.99 26.18
CA TYR A 40 18.14 -5.42 26.33
C TYR A 40 16.95 -6.21 26.87
N PHE A 41 16.10 -5.59 27.69
CA PHE A 41 14.89 -6.22 28.21
C PHE A 41 13.78 -6.33 27.14
N HIS A 42 13.55 -5.28 26.36
CA HIS A 42 12.55 -5.31 25.27
C HIS A 42 12.94 -6.24 24.12
N SER A 43 14.23 -6.42 23.85
CA SER A 43 14.72 -7.39 22.87
C SER A 43 14.53 -8.85 23.29
N ARG A 44 14.26 -9.13 24.57
CA ARG A 44 13.87 -10.45 25.09
C ARG A 44 12.37 -10.66 25.20
N GLN A 45 11.54 -9.64 24.94
CA GLN A 45 10.11 -9.87 24.90
C GLN A 45 9.79 -10.81 23.73
N PRO A 46 8.98 -11.86 23.96
CA PRO A 46 8.52 -12.71 22.88
C PRO A 46 7.74 -11.82 21.91
N GLN A 47 8.31 -11.64 20.72
CA GLN A 47 7.64 -10.94 19.63
C GLN A 47 6.25 -11.57 19.46
N PRO A 48 5.17 -10.78 19.32
CA PRO A 48 3.85 -11.34 19.09
C PRO A 48 3.95 -12.29 17.90
N LYS A 49 3.62 -13.58 18.11
CA LYS A 49 3.66 -14.60 17.07
C LYS A 49 2.70 -14.18 15.97
N VAL A 50 3.23 -13.53 14.93
CA VAL A 50 2.47 -13.20 13.73
C VAL A 50 1.99 -14.52 13.16
N LYS A 51 0.68 -14.65 12.95
CA LYS A 51 0.09 -15.87 12.38
C LYS A 51 0.71 -16.10 11.01
N GLU A 52 1.56 -17.12 10.90
CA GLU A 52 2.27 -17.45 9.67
C GLU A 52 1.28 -18.09 8.69
N VAL A 53 1.09 -17.45 7.54
CA VAL A 53 0.21 -17.96 6.49
C VAL A 53 0.92 -19.11 5.77
N VAL A 54 0.26 -20.26 5.69
CA VAL A 54 0.76 -21.48 5.05
C VAL A 54 -0.21 -21.95 3.98
N CYS A 55 0.31 -22.48 2.88
CA CYS A 55 -0.51 -23.06 1.83
C CYS A 55 -1.16 -24.37 2.32
N PRO A 56 -2.49 -24.54 2.23
CA PRO A 56 -3.17 -25.74 2.73
C PRO A 56 -2.94 -27.00 1.88
N GLN A 57 -2.20 -26.91 0.77
CA GLN A 57 -1.95 -28.04 -0.14
C GLN A 57 -0.51 -28.55 -0.06
N CYS A 58 0.48 -27.66 -0.11
CA CYS A 58 1.90 -28.04 -0.11
C CYS A 58 2.66 -27.57 1.14
N ASN A 59 1.97 -26.95 2.11
CA ASN A 59 2.53 -26.43 3.36
C ASN A 59 3.67 -25.40 3.21
N THR A 60 3.92 -24.89 2.01
CA THR A 60 4.85 -23.76 1.81
C THR A 60 4.41 -22.59 2.68
N LYS A 61 5.36 -21.92 3.31
CA LYS A 61 5.11 -20.73 4.13
C LYS A 61 5.15 -19.49 3.26
N GLN A 62 4.27 -18.53 3.54
CA GLN A 62 4.31 -17.23 2.86
C GLN A 62 5.65 -16.51 3.12
N SER A 63 6.23 -16.68 4.31
CA SER A 63 7.55 -16.14 4.68
C SER A 63 8.68 -16.69 3.80
N GLU A 64 8.58 -17.95 3.38
CA GLU A 64 9.53 -18.59 2.48
C GLU A 64 9.39 -18.04 1.06
N PHE A 65 8.15 -17.92 0.56
CA PHE A 65 7.87 -17.27 -0.72
C PHE A 65 8.41 -15.82 -0.77
N LEU A 66 8.21 -15.02 0.29
CA LEU A 66 8.72 -13.65 0.35
C LEU A 66 10.27 -13.58 0.31
N LYS A 67 10.96 -14.62 0.77
CA LYS A 67 12.42 -14.69 0.78
C LYS A 67 12.99 -15.24 -0.53
N THR A 68 12.37 -16.28 -1.09
CA THR A 68 12.92 -17.02 -2.23
C THR A 68 12.28 -16.64 -3.56
N GLY A 69 11.06 -16.10 -3.54
CA GLY A 69 10.24 -15.81 -4.71
C GLY A 69 9.55 -17.02 -5.34
N PHE A 70 9.76 -18.23 -4.79
CA PHE A 70 9.22 -19.46 -5.37
C PHE A 70 7.93 -19.93 -4.68
N LEU A 71 7.00 -20.42 -5.50
CA LEU A 71 5.73 -21.02 -5.05
C LEU A 71 5.80 -22.53 -5.25
N GLY A 72 5.31 -23.30 -4.27
CA GLY A 72 5.38 -24.77 -4.30
C GLY A 72 4.29 -25.48 -5.13
N CYS A 73 3.09 -24.90 -5.28
CA CYS A 73 2.00 -25.50 -6.05
C CYS A 73 1.02 -24.43 -6.59
N PRO A 74 0.10 -24.78 -7.50
CA PRO A 74 -0.88 -23.82 -8.05
C PRO A 74 -1.77 -23.16 -7.00
N ASN A 75 -2.07 -23.86 -5.90
CA ASN A 75 -2.89 -23.31 -4.83
C ASN A 75 -2.18 -22.20 -4.03
N CYS A 76 -0.85 -22.10 -4.13
CA CYS A 76 -0.11 -21.02 -3.48
C CYS A 76 -0.47 -19.63 -4.04
N TYR A 77 -0.89 -19.53 -5.31
CA TYR A 77 -1.37 -18.25 -5.87
C TYR A 77 -2.60 -17.73 -5.13
N LYS A 78 -3.53 -18.62 -4.76
CA LYS A 78 -4.71 -18.28 -3.97
C LYS A 78 -4.37 -18.04 -2.51
N ALA A 79 -3.54 -18.91 -1.92
CA ALA A 79 -3.16 -18.80 -0.51
C ALA A 79 -2.38 -17.53 -0.18
N PHE A 80 -1.63 -16.98 -1.16
CA PHE A 80 -0.75 -15.83 -0.96
C PHE A 80 -1.11 -14.62 -1.82
N GLU A 81 -2.33 -14.56 -2.37
CA GLU A 81 -2.81 -13.51 -3.28
C GLU A 81 -2.46 -12.09 -2.78
N GLY A 82 -2.84 -11.77 -1.54
CA GLY A 82 -2.57 -10.44 -0.97
C GLY A 82 -1.08 -10.10 -0.78
N ALA A 83 -0.17 -11.08 -0.76
CA ALA A 83 1.27 -10.82 -0.77
C ALA A 83 1.80 -10.68 -2.21
N ILE A 84 1.30 -11.49 -3.14
CA ILE A 84 1.64 -11.44 -4.56
C ILE A 84 1.24 -10.07 -5.14
N ASP A 85 0.05 -9.58 -4.83
CA ASP A 85 -0.44 -8.27 -5.29
C ASP A 85 0.43 -7.09 -4.84
N LYS A 86 1.07 -7.21 -3.67
CA LYS A 86 1.98 -6.18 -3.14
C LYS A 86 3.40 -6.31 -3.70
N LEU A 87 3.79 -7.51 -4.11
CA LEU A 87 5.12 -7.82 -4.64
C LEU A 87 5.22 -7.53 -6.14
N LEU A 88 4.20 -7.90 -6.92
CA LEU A 88 4.19 -7.73 -8.37
C LEU A 88 4.53 -6.29 -8.78
N PRO A 89 3.85 -5.24 -8.29
CA PRO A 89 4.18 -3.86 -8.65
C PRO A 89 5.64 -3.49 -8.36
N LYS A 90 6.27 -4.08 -7.35
CA LYS A 90 7.68 -3.79 -6.99
C LYS A 90 8.67 -4.43 -7.96
N ILE A 91 8.32 -5.57 -8.55
CA ILE A 91 9.22 -6.33 -9.45
C ILE A 91 9.03 -5.89 -10.91
N GLN A 92 7.78 -5.83 -11.38
CA GLN A 92 7.44 -5.52 -12.79
C GLN A 92 7.00 -4.06 -13.00
N GLY A 93 7.02 -3.22 -11.95
CA GLY A 93 6.67 -1.79 -12.00
C GLY A 93 5.16 -1.53 -12.02
N SER A 94 4.37 -2.32 -12.76
CA SER A 94 2.92 -2.21 -12.82
C SER A 94 2.25 -3.57 -12.92
N THR A 95 1.07 -3.73 -12.35
CA THR A 95 0.20 -4.90 -12.55
C THR A 95 -0.64 -4.79 -13.82
N VAL A 96 -0.66 -3.61 -14.43
CA VAL A 96 -1.41 -3.30 -15.66
C VAL A 96 -0.48 -2.62 -16.63
N HIS A 97 -0.30 -3.19 -17.81
CA HIS A 97 0.41 -2.53 -18.89
C HIS A 97 -0.37 -1.28 -19.31
N VAL A 98 0.15 -0.11 -18.94
CA VAL A 98 -0.32 1.16 -19.47
C VAL A 98 0.52 1.47 -20.71
N PRO A 99 -0.06 1.56 -21.91
CA PRO A 99 0.66 1.96 -23.10
C PRO A 99 1.39 3.28 -22.84
N ARG A 100 2.62 3.42 -23.34
CA ARG A 100 3.35 4.68 -23.31
C ARG A 100 2.47 5.75 -23.97
N LYS A 101 1.95 6.70 -23.19
CA LYS A 101 1.29 7.88 -23.73
C LYS A 101 2.34 8.65 -24.52
N HIS A 102 2.25 8.65 -25.84
CA HIS A 102 3.03 9.56 -26.67
C HIS A 102 2.61 10.98 -26.27
N MET A 103 3.56 11.78 -25.75
CA MET A 103 3.33 13.18 -25.42
C MET A 103 2.80 13.90 -26.66
N GLY A 104 1.50 14.17 -26.71
CA GLY A 104 0.85 14.86 -27.83
C GLY A 104 -0.38 14.16 -28.42
N VAL A 105 -0.69 12.91 -28.04
CA VAL A 105 -1.97 12.32 -28.41
C VAL A 105 -2.99 12.70 -27.34
N VAL A 106 -3.89 13.63 -27.67
CA VAL A 106 -5.11 13.84 -26.90
C VAL A 106 -5.83 12.50 -26.90
N GLU A 107 -5.93 11.88 -25.74
CA GLU A 107 -6.57 10.58 -25.54
C GLU A 107 -8.02 10.73 -26.01
N GLU A 108 -8.30 10.30 -27.25
CA GLU A 108 -9.67 10.27 -27.78
C GLU A 108 -10.45 9.37 -26.83
N GLU A 109 -11.39 9.98 -26.09
CA GLU A 109 -12.22 9.30 -25.10
C GLU A 109 -12.80 8.05 -25.77
N SER A 110 -12.45 6.87 -25.25
CA SER A 110 -12.86 5.64 -25.87
C SER A 110 -14.39 5.58 -25.91
N ARG A 111 -14.96 5.00 -26.98
CA ARG A 111 -16.42 4.91 -27.15
C ARG A 111 -17.11 4.32 -25.93
N THR A 112 -16.46 3.36 -25.26
CA THR A 112 -16.96 2.70 -24.05
C THR A 112 -16.96 3.62 -22.83
N GLU A 113 -15.93 4.43 -22.64
CA GLU A 113 -15.85 5.44 -21.57
C GLU A 113 -16.89 6.55 -21.77
N LYS A 114 -17.02 7.03 -23.02
CA LYS A 114 -18.03 8.04 -23.39
C LYS A 114 -19.45 7.54 -23.11
N LEU A 115 -19.75 6.30 -23.46
CA LEU A 115 -21.04 5.66 -23.16
C LEU A 115 -21.28 5.54 -21.65
N LYS A 116 -20.28 5.12 -20.87
CA LYS A 116 -20.41 5.04 -19.40
C LYS A 116 -20.72 6.42 -18.80
N ARG A 117 -20.02 7.46 -19.24
CA ARG A 117 -20.24 8.84 -18.78
C ARG A 117 -21.66 9.32 -19.11
N LEU A 118 -22.10 9.15 -20.36
CA LEU A 118 -23.44 9.58 -20.79
C LEU A 118 -24.56 8.83 -20.07
N ASN A 119 -24.41 7.52 -19.85
CA ASN A 119 -25.37 6.74 -19.06
C ASN A 119 -25.49 7.24 -17.62
N LEU A 120 -24.36 7.61 -16.99
CA LEU A 120 -24.36 8.20 -15.66
C LEU A 120 -25.04 9.58 -15.65
N GLN A 121 -24.81 10.41 -16.67
CA GLN A 121 -25.45 11.72 -16.80
C GLN A 121 -26.96 11.58 -17.03
N LEU A 122 -27.39 10.63 -17.87
CA LEU A 122 -28.80 10.32 -18.09
C LEU A 122 -29.50 9.92 -16.78
N TYR A 123 -28.86 9.06 -15.98
CA TYR A 123 -29.38 8.68 -14.68
C TYR A 123 -29.55 9.89 -13.76
N LYS A 124 -28.55 10.78 -13.69
CA LYS A 124 -28.63 12.00 -12.87
C LYS A 124 -29.74 12.95 -13.33
N ALA A 125 -29.89 13.16 -14.65
CA ALA A 125 -30.95 14.01 -15.20
C ALA A 125 -32.35 13.47 -14.87
N LYS A 126 -32.56 12.15 -14.99
CA LYS A 126 -33.81 11.49 -14.57
C LYS A 126 -34.10 11.66 -13.08
N MET A 127 -33.09 11.50 -12.23
CA MET A 127 -33.23 11.68 -10.77
C MET A 127 -33.55 13.14 -10.41
N ALA A 128 -33.02 14.11 -11.17
CA ALA A 128 -33.30 15.53 -11.00
C ALA A 128 -34.63 15.98 -11.64
N MET A 129 -35.40 15.05 -12.25
CA MET A 129 -36.61 15.35 -13.03
C MET A 129 -36.38 16.36 -14.19
N ASP A 130 -35.15 16.46 -14.69
CA ASP A 130 -34.78 17.27 -15.85
C ASP A 130 -34.94 16.42 -17.12
N TYR A 131 -36.20 16.29 -17.57
CA TYR A 131 -36.54 15.47 -18.73
C TYR A 131 -36.01 16.05 -20.05
N GLU A 132 -35.84 17.38 -20.12
CA GLU A 132 -35.30 18.03 -21.33
C GLU A 132 -33.83 17.65 -21.54
N GLN A 133 -33.02 17.66 -20.48
CA GLN A 133 -31.64 17.18 -20.55
C GLN A 133 -31.55 15.67 -20.75
N ALA A 134 -32.44 14.91 -20.11
CA ALA A 134 -32.48 13.46 -20.29
C ALA A 134 -32.71 13.07 -21.76
N ASP A 135 -33.61 13.74 -22.48
CA ASP A 135 -33.86 13.48 -23.90
C ASP A 135 -32.67 13.83 -24.80
N LYS A 136 -31.97 14.94 -24.50
CA LYS A 136 -30.74 15.33 -25.22
C LYS A 136 -29.66 14.26 -25.07
N ILE A 137 -29.41 13.81 -23.83
CA ILE A 137 -28.40 12.79 -23.53
C ILE A 137 -28.80 11.44 -24.13
N PHE A 138 -30.08 11.09 -24.12
CA PHE A 138 -30.57 9.84 -24.70
C PHE A 138 -30.35 9.78 -26.23
N LYS A 139 -30.61 10.87 -26.94
CA LYS A 139 -30.29 10.99 -28.39
C LYS A 139 -28.80 10.78 -28.64
N GLN A 140 -27.94 11.41 -27.84
CA GLN A 140 -26.49 11.25 -27.94
C GLN A 140 -26.05 9.78 -27.72
N ILE A 141 -26.65 9.09 -26.76
CA ILE A 141 -26.37 7.66 -26.53
C ILE A 141 -26.81 6.83 -27.73
N LYS A 142 -27.99 7.11 -28.31
CA LYS A 142 -28.52 6.39 -29.47
C LYS A 142 -27.68 6.59 -30.74
N GLU A 143 -27.16 7.80 -30.95
CA GLU A 143 -26.22 8.10 -32.04
C GLU A 143 -24.88 7.37 -31.86
N LEU A 144 -24.40 7.28 -30.61
CA LEU A 144 -23.14 6.61 -30.26
C LEU A 144 -23.24 5.09 -30.22
N ASP A 145 -24.42 4.52 -29.97
CA ASP A 145 -24.68 3.07 -29.99
C ASP A 145 -26.01 2.74 -30.67
N PRO A 146 -26.05 2.80 -32.02
CA PRO A 146 -27.20 2.37 -32.79
C PRO A 146 -27.27 0.84 -32.75
N LYS A 147 -28.07 0.30 -31.84
CA LYS A 147 -28.57 -1.08 -31.91
C LYS A 147 -29.91 -1.12 -32.64
#